data_AF-A0A5N6M0N2-F1
#
_entry.id   AF-A0A5N6M0N2-F1
#
_cell.length_a   1.000
_cell.length_b   1.000
_cell.length_c   1.000
_cell.angle_alpha   90.00
_cell.angle_beta   90.00
_cell.angle_gamma   90.00
#
_symmetry.space_group_name_H-M   'P 1'
#
loop_
_entity.id
_entity.type
_entity.pdbx_description
1 polymer ?
#
loop_
_entity_poly.entity_id
_entity_poly.type
_entity_poly.pdbx_seq_one_letter_code
_entity_poly.pdbx_strand_id
1 'polypeptide(L)' 'MLKIRRKIHENPELGYQEFETSKISIEELNKLGILYKHPVAVTGVVGFVGSGEPPFVTLRADMDALSLQV' A
#
# COMPACT_ATOMS: atom_id res chain seq x y z
N MET A 1 -5.60 11.44 6.73
CA MET A 1 -6.39 10.32 6.16
C MET A 1 -7.26 10.74 4.96
N LEU A 2 -8.17 11.72 5.06
CA LEU A 2 -9.05 12.10 3.93
C LEU A 2 -8.30 12.43 2.62
N LYS A 3 -7.18 13.15 2.71
CA LYS A 3 -6.35 13.52 1.54
C LYS A 3 -5.81 12.28 0.80
N ILE A 4 -5.27 11.29 1.53
CA ILE A 4 -4.74 10.04 0.95
C ILE A 4 -5.87 9.28 0.26
N ARG A 5 -7.00 9.08 0.95
CA ARG A 5 -8.16 8.38 0.37
C ARG A 5 -8.67 9.07 -0.89
N ARG A 6 -8.74 10.41 -0.93
CA ARG A 6 -9.12 11.15 -2.14
C ARG A 6 -8.10 10.98 -3.26
N LYS A 7 -6.80 11.05 -2.97
CA LYS A 7 -5.75 10.88 -3.99
C LYS A 7 -5.78 9.49 -4.64
N ILE A 8 -5.96 8.43 -3.85
CA ILE A 8 -6.13 7.06 -4.38
C ILE A 8 -7.43 6.97 -5.21
N HIS A 9 -8.51 7.57 -4.72
CA HIS A 9 -9.81 7.53 -5.42
C HIS A 9 -9.83 8.34 -6.74
N GLU A 10 -9.00 9.38 -6.85
CA GLU A 10 -8.84 10.20 -8.05
C GLU A 10 -7.98 9.51 -9.14
N ASN A 11 -7.16 8.52 -8.77
CA ASN A 11 -6.32 7.76 -9.69
C ASN A 11 -6.46 6.24 -9.44
N PRO A 12 -7.60 5.63 -9.80
CA PRO A 12 -7.80 4.19 -9.65
C PRO A 12 -6.88 3.41 -10.60
N GLU A 13 -6.16 2.43 -10.08
CA GLU A 13 -5.24 1.58 -10.84
C GLU A 13 -5.69 0.11 -10.80
N LEU A 14 -5.45 -0.64 -11.88
CA LEU A 14 -5.84 -2.04 -11.99
C LEU A 14 -4.87 -2.98 -11.26
N GLY A 15 -5.33 -4.21 -11.02
CA GLY A 15 -4.52 -5.30 -10.48
C GLY A 15 -3.14 -5.41 -11.14
N TYR A 16 -2.09 -5.43 -10.31
CA TYR A 16 -0.67 -5.47 -10.70
C TYR A 16 -0.13 -4.23 -11.43
N GLN A 17 -0.90 -3.15 -11.48
CA GLN A 17 -0.56 -1.89 -12.14
C GLN A 17 -0.68 -0.68 -11.19
N GLU A 18 -0.77 -0.93 -9.89
CA GLU A 18 -0.97 0.05 -8.82
C GLU A 18 0.33 0.80 -8.46
N PHE A 19 1.03 1.34 -9.46
CA PHE A 19 2.35 1.95 -9.27
C PHE A 19 2.28 3.22 -8.42
N GLU A 20 1.30 4.10 -8.66
CA GLU A 20 1.14 5.34 -7.90
C GLU A 20 0.55 5.07 -6.51
N THR A 21 -0.38 4.11 -6.38
CA THR A 21 -0.97 3.71 -5.10
C THR A 21 0.06 3.02 -4.20
N SER A 22 0.91 2.16 -4.78
CA SER A 22 2.04 1.54 -4.07
C SER A 22 3.04 2.60 -3.59
N LYS A 23 3.37 3.58 -4.45
CA LYS A 23 4.24 4.71 -4.10
C LYS A 23 3.68 5.54 -2.94
N ILE A 24 2.38 5.82 -2.91
CA ILE A 24 1.74 6.50 -1.77
C ILE A 24 1.96 5.71 -0.48
N SER A 25 1.79 4.39 -0.51
CA SER A 25 2.02 3.54 0.67
C SER A 25 3.48 3.59 1.15
N ILE A 26 4.45 3.52 0.23
CA ILE A 26 5.88 3.64 0.52
C ILE A 26 6.23 5.02 1.11
N GLU A 27 5.69 6.10 0.53
CA GLU A 27 5.90 7.47 1.04
C GLU A 27 5.38 7.63 2.46
N GLU A 28 4.19 7.09 2.77
CA GLU A 28 3.63 7.16 4.12
C GLU A 28 4.42 6.30 5.11
N LEU A 29 4.86 5.09 4.73
CA LEU A 29 5.71 4.25 5.58
C LEU A 29 7.06 4.92 5.86
N ASN A 30 7.68 5.55 4.86
CA ASN A 30 8.91 6.34 5.02
C ASN A 30 8.70 7.51 6.01
N LYS A 31 7.59 8.27 5.90
CA LYS A 31 7.27 9.38 6.82
C LYS A 31 7.11 8.89 8.27
N LEU A 32 6.60 7.69 8.44
CA LEU A 32 6.40 7.06 9.75
C LEU A 32 7.67 6.37 10.27
N GLY A 33 8.75 6.28 9.47
CA GLY A 33 9.97 5.56 9.83
C GLY A 33 9.76 4.04 9.94
N ILE A 34 8.76 3.50 9.25
CA ILE A 34 8.44 2.07 9.28
C ILE A 34 9.26 1.35 8.21
N LEU A 35 9.94 0.27 8.62
CA LEU A 35 10.64 -0.61 7.68
C LEU A 35 9.63 -1.38 6.83
N TYR A 36 9.93 -1.54 5.54
CA TYR A 36 9.07 -2.28 4.61
C TYR A 36 9.88 -3.10 3.61
N LYS A 37 9.19 -4.09 3.03
CA LYS A 37 9.64 -4.87 1.89
C LYS A 37 8.80 -4.52 0.67
N HIS A 38 9.46 -4.13 -0.41
CA HIS A 38 8.91 -3.86 -1.74
C HIS A 38 10.01 -4.10 -2.79
N PRO A 39 9.71 -4.64 -3.98
CA PRO A 39 8.40 -5.10 -4.43
C PRO A 39 8.02 -6.49 -3.89
N VAL A 40 6.72 -6.70 -3.65
CA VAL A 40 6.12 -8.02 -3.38
C VAL A 40 4.97 -8.20 -4.37
N ALA A 41 4.95 -9.29 -5.16
CA ALA A 41 3.93 -9.51 -6.18
C ALA A 41 3.70 -8.27 -7.09
N VAL A 42 4.79 -7.76 -7.69
CA VAL A 42 4.84 -6.56 -8.54
C VAL A 42 4.72 -5.25 -7.76
N THR A 43 3.56 -4.92 -7.21
CA THR A 43 3.26 -3.61 -6.60
C THR A 43 3.09 -3.66 -5.08
N GLY A 44 2.90 -4.84 -4.50
CA GLY A 44 2.65 -5.02 -3.07
C GLY A 44 3.77 -4.51 -2.16
N VAL A 45 3.36 -4.12 -0.95
CA VAL A 45 4.21 -3.56 0.10
C VAL A 45 3.89 -4.26 1.43
N VAL A 46 4.91 -4.68 2.17
CA VAL A 46 4.76 -5.27 3.52
C VAL A 46 5.53 -4.43 4.51
N GLY A 47 4.84 -3.78 5.46
CA GLY A 47 5.44 -2.99 6.54
C GLY A 47 5.63 -3.81 7.83
N PHE A 48 6.67 -3.47 8.59
CA PHE A 48 7.04 -4.15 9.83
C PHE A 48 7.08 -3.16 11.00
N VAL A 49 6.28 -3.41 12.04
CA VAL A 49 6.22 -2.58 13.26
C VAL A 49 6.34 -3.50 14.46
N GLY A 50 7.22 -3.17 15.40
CA GLY A 50 7.45 -3.93 16.63
C GLY A 50 8.91 -4.36 16.82
N SER A 51 9.13 -5.41 17.60
CA SER A 51 10.46 -5.92 17.95
C SER A 51 11.20 -6.65 16.83
N GLY A 52 10.47 -7.10 15.79
CA GLY A 52 11.02 -7.99 14.76
C GLY A 52 11.05 -9.47 15.15
N GLU A 53 10.53 -9.82 16.33
CA GLU A 53 10.52 -11.18 16.90
C GLU A 53 9.09 -11.70 17.08
N PRO A 54 8.87 -13.02 17.05
CA PRO A 54 7.54 -13.62 17.21
C PRO A 54 6.94 -13.38 18.59
N PRO A 55 5.60 -13.45 18.74
CA PRO A 55 4.61 -13.78 17.70
C PRO A 55 4.27 -12.60 16.79
N PHE A 56 3.97 -12.88 15.53
CA PHE A 56 3.56 -11.87 14.55
C PHE A 56 2.03 -11.81 14.40
N VAL A 57 1.50 -10.59 14.30
CA VAL A 57 0.11 -10.31 13.89
C VAL A 57 0.15 -9.49 12.61
N THR A 58 -0.80 -9.74 11.69
CA THR A 58 -0.82 -9.08 10.37
C THR A 58 -2.16 -8.38 10.13
N LEU A 59 -2.08 -7.18 9.55
CA LEU A 59 -3.21 -6.46 8.97
C LEU A 59 -3.03 -6.42 7.46
N ARG A 60 -4.11 -6.60 6.70
CA ARG A 60 -4.07 -6.67 5.24
C ARG A 60 -5.09 -5.72 4.62
N ALA A 61 -4.67 -5.00 3.59
CA ALA A 61 -5.50 -4.15 2.76
C ALA A 61 -5.13 -4.34 1.27
N ASP A 62 -6.13 -4.24 0.39
CA ASP A 62 -5.94 -4.28 -1.06
C ASP A 62 -5.76 -2.88 -1.65
N MET A 63 -5.13 -2.83 -2.82
CA MET A 63 -4.79 -1.57 -3.51
C MET A 63 -5.53 -1.39 -4.84
N ASP A 64 -5.97 -2.48 -5.47
CA ASP A 64 -6.51 -2.43 -6.82
C ASP A 64 -7.92 -1.87 -6.89
N ALA A 65 -8.20 -1.24 -8.03
CA ALA A 65 -9.51 -0.78 -8.44
C ALA A 65 -10.05 -1.65 -9.59
N LEU A 66 -11.33 -1.42 -9.91
CA LEU A 66 -12.01 -2.12 -11.00
C LEU A 66 -12.14 -1.21 -12.23
N SER A 67 -12.03 -1.81 -13.41
CA SER A 67 -12.45 -1.16 -14.65
C SER A 67 -13.97 -1.16 -14.73
N LEU A 68 -14.59 0.00 -14.50
CA LEU A 68 -16.02 0.20 -14.65
C LEU A 68 -16.27 0.91 -15.98
N GLN A 69 -17.11 0.33 -16.82
CA GLN A 69 -17.70 1.03 -17.96
C GLN A 69 -18.98 1.71 -17.46
N VAL A 70 -19.08 3.02 -17.66
CA VAL A 70 -20.31 3.79 -17.42
C VAL A 70 -21.09 3.87 -18.72
#